data_AF-A0A8J3NJN9-F1
#
_entry.id   AF-A0A8J3NJN9-F1
#
_cell.length_a   1.000
_cell.length_b   1.000
_cell.length_c   1.000
_cell.angle_alpha   90.00
_cell.angle_beta   90.00
_cell.angle_gamma   90.00
#
_symmetry.space_group_name_H-M   'P 1'
#
loop_
_entity.id
_entity.type
_entity.pdbx_description
1 polymer ?
#
loop_
_entity_poly.entity_id
_entity_poly.type
_entity_poly.pdbx_seq_one_letter_code
_entity_poly.pdbx_strand_id
1 'polypeptide(L)'
;MTEKPKPPALAVRGGCWFVDDYGSELHLGVEDDFHPARKAHPALLRPDLDALADRLQAAGYPVTWGNDEVPALRRFHTEDPHANRLEFVLPLAP
;
A
#
# COMPACT_ATOMS: atom_id res chain seq x y z
N MET A 1 -2.54 -8.85 1.62
CA MET A 1 -1.12 -9.21 1.39
C MET A 1 -0.74 -10.26 2.40
N THR A 2 0.23 -11.10 2.07
CA THR A 2 0.72 -12.19 2.93
C THR A 2 2.19 -11.91 3.27
N GLU A 3 2.57 -12.11 4.52
CA GLU A 3 3.98 -11.95 4.91
C GLU A 3 4.85 -13.03 4.25
N LYS A 4 5.99 -12.61 3.70
CA LYS A 4 7.00 -13.46 3.07
C LYS A 4 8.27 -13.42 3.91
N PRO A 5 8.95 -14.56 4.12
CA PRO A 5 10.21 -14.58 4.86
C PRO A 5 11.29 -13.75 4.15
N LYS A 6 11.97 -12.90 4.91
CA LYS A 6 13.16 -12.19 4.44
C LYS A 6 14.32 -13.17 4.22
N PRO A 7 15.23 -12.88 3.27
CA PRO A 7 16.51 -13.59 3.18
C PRO A 7 17.26 -13.54 4.52
N PRO A 8 18.00 -14.61 4.91
CA PRO A 8 18.66 -14.68 6.23
C PRO A 8 19.55 -13.47 6.55
N ALA A 9 20.27 -12.95 5.55
CA ALA A 9 21.14 -11.79 5.70
C ALA A 9 20.39 -10.48 6.03
N LEU A 10 19.10 -10.39 5.71
CA LEU A 10 18.25 -9.23 5.99
C LEU A 10 17.33 -9.45 7.19
N ALA A 11 17.17 -10.69 7.66
CA ALA A 11 16.31 -11.04 8.80
C ALA A 11 16.70 -10.27 10.07
N VAL A 12 18.00 -10.11 10.31
CA VAL A 12 18.58 -9.43 11.48
C VAL A 12 18.28 -7.93 11.57
N ARG A 13 17.76 -7.32 10.50
CA ARG A 13 17.52 -5.86 10.42
C ARG A 13 16.12 -5.42 10.88
N GLY A 14 15.35 -6.32 11.49
CA GLY A 14 13.95 -6.04 11.87
C GLY A 14 13.02 -5.83 10.67
N GLY A 15 11.74 -5.58 10.92
CA GLY A 15 10.73 -5.33 9.87
C GLY A 15 10.28 -6.59 9.13
N CYS A 16 9.40 -6.42 8.15
CA CYS A 16 8.67 -7.50 7.48
C CYS A 16 8.46 -7.19 5.99
N TRP A 17 8.34 -8.25 5.19
CA TRP A 17 8.08 -8.16 3.75
C TRP A 17 6.74 -8.79 3.45
N PHE A 18 5.95 -8.15 2.60
CA PHE A 18 4.66 -8.63 2.16
C PHE A 18 4.63 -8.82 0.65
N VAL A 19 3.90 -9.83 0.20
CA VAL A 19 3.58 -10.05 -1.20
C VAL A 19 2.08 -10.10 -1.39
N ASP A 20 1.59 -9.66 -2.53
CA ASP A 20 0.21 -9.88 -2.94
C ASP A 20 0.11 -10.80 -4.16
N ASP A 21 -1.12 -11.25 -4.42
CA ASP A 21 -1.42 -12.16 -5.51
C ASP A 21 -1.30 -11.49 -6.90
N TYR A 22 -1.01 -10.18 -6.94
CA TYR A 22 -0.90 -9.38 -8.16
C TYR A 22 0.55 -9.02 -8.51
N GLY A 23 1.52 -9.57 -7.77
CA GLY A 23 2.94 -9.42 -8.05
C GLY A 23 3.61 -8.22 -7.40
N SER A 24 2.91 -7.50 -6.52
CA SER A 24 3.51 -6.42 -5.74
C SER A 24 4.20 -6.99 -4.49
N GLU A 25 5.41 -6.51 -4.18
CA GLU A 25 6.07 -6.72 -2.89
C GLU A 25 6.22 -5.39 -2.15
N LEU A 26 5.85 -5.37 -0.87
CA LEU A 26 6.03 -4.22 0.03
C LEU A 26 7.01 -4.60 1.14
N HIS A 27 8.13 -3.90 1.21
CA HIS A 27 9.18 -4.16 2.18
C HIS A 27 9.19 -3.06 3.23
N LEU A 28 8.91 -3.41 4.48
CA LEU A 28 8.92 -2.47 5.60
C LEU A 28 10.19 -2.69 6.42
N GLY A 29 11.11 -1.73 6.35
CA GLY A 29 12.31 -1.68 7.17
C GLY A 29 12.03 -0.97 8.50
N VAL A 30 12.76 -1.36 9.55
CA VAL A 30 12.83 -0.58 10.79
C VAL A 30 13.87 0.51 10.60
N GLU A 31 13.53 1.73 10.99
CA GLU A 31 14.40 2.90 10.96
C GLU A 31 14.27 3.63 12.30
N ASP A 32 15.40 4.00 12.90
CA ASP A 32 15.41 4.84 14.10
C ASP A 32 15.05 6.28 13.71
N ASP A 33 14.34 7.00 14.58
CA ASP A 33 13.83 8.36 14.31
C ASP A 33 12.99 8.45 13.00
N PHE A 34 12.23 7.41 12.72
CA PHE A 34 11.38 7.32 11.53
C PHE A 34 10.37 8.49 11.42
N HIS A 35 10.31 9.08 10.22
CA HIS A 35 9.31 10.08 9.85
C HIS A 35 8.47 9.60 8.66
N PRO A 36 7.13 9.65 8.74
CA PRO A 36 6.26 9.13 7.68
C PRO A 36 6.35 9.91 6.38
N ALA A 37 6.36 9.18 5.27
CA ALA A 37 6.27 9.75 3.93
C ALA A 37 4.81 10.11 3.59
N ARG A 38 4.41 11.34 3.92
CA ARG A 38 3.03 11.82 3.72
C ARG A 38 2.71 12.28 2.28
N LYS A 39 3.76 12.44 1.45
CA LYS A 39 3.63 12.90 0.06
C LYS A 39 4.23 11.92 -0.94
N ALA A 40 5.50 11.56 -0.80
CA ALA A 40 6.09 10.49 -1.59
C ALA A 40 5.45 9.16 -1.16
N HIS A 41 5.00 8.34 -2.11
CA HIS A 41 4.32 7.08 -1.82
C HIS A 41 4.45 6.11 -2.99
N PRO A 42 4.39 4.79 -2.72
CA PRO A 42 4.17 3.80 -3.76
C PRO A 42 2.71 3.80 -4.22
N ALA A 43 2.51 3.52 -5.50
CA ALA A 43 1.22 3.21 -6.10
C ALA A 43 1.18 1.73 -6.47
N LEU A 44 0.25 0.97 -5.89
CA LEU A 44 0.14 -0.48 -6.05
C LEU A 44 -1.08 -0.85 -6.90
N LEU A 45 -0.88 -1.72 -7.89
CA LEU A 45 -1.96 -2.18 -8.76
C LEU A 45 -2.90 -3.13 -8.00
N ARG A 46 -4.21 -2.85 -8.00
CA ARG A 46 -5.23 -3.67 -7.35
C ARG A 46 -6.47 -3.82 -8.22
N PRO A 47 -6.69 -5.00 -8.83
CA PRO A 47 -7.95 -5.33 -9.52
C PRO A 47 -9.17 -5.35 -8.60
N ASP A 48 -8.99 -5.59 -7.31
CA ASP A 48 -10.04 -5.70 -6.28
C ASP A 48 -10.24 -4.39 -5.48
N LEU A 49 -10.07 -3.24 -6.14
CA LEU A 49 -9.93 -1.93 -5.50
C LEU A 49 -11.08 -1.58 -4.53
N ASP A 50 -12.33 -1.86 -4.91
CA ASP A 50 -13.50 -1.64 -4.03
C ASP A 50 -13.47 -2.49 -2.78
N ALA A 51 -13.26 -3.80 -2.95
CA ALA A 51 -13.23 -4.74 -1.84
C ALA A 51 -12.08 -4.41 -0.87
N LEU A 52 -10.96 -3.92 -1.38
CA LEU A 52 -9.87 -3.43 -0.53
C LEU A 52 -10.27 -2.16 0.23
N ALA A 53 -10.89 -1.19 -0.44
CA ALA A 53 -11.37 0.02 0.20
C ALA A 53 -12.37 -0.27 1.33
N ASP A 54 -13.36 -1.14 1.08
CA ASP A 54 -14.36 -1.54 2.07
C ASP A 54 -13.71 -2.19 3.30
N ARG A 55 -12.72 -3.09 3.07
CA ARG A 55 -11.98 -3.75 4.15
C ARG A 55 -11.17 -2.76 4.99
N LEU A 56 -10.54 -1.77 4.36
CA LEU A 56 -9.79 -0.73 5.06
C LEU A 56 -10.72 0.14 5.91
N GLN A 57 -11.84 0.58 5.35
CA GLN A 57 -12.84 1.38 6.09
C GLN A 57 -13.45 0.59 7.26
N ALA A 58 -13.78 -0.69 7.06
CA ALA A 58 -14.27 -1.56 8.12
C ALA A 58 -13.25 -1.76 9.25
N ALA A 59 -11.95 -1.71 8.93
CA ALA A 59 -10.86 -1.75 9.91
C ALA A 59 -10.53 -0.37 10.51
N GLY A 60 -11.25 0.70 10.14
CA GLY A 60 -11.06 2.05 10.66
C GLY A 60 -9.99 2.88 9.98
N TYR A 61 -9.47 2.43 8.83
CA TYR A 61 -8.49 3.19 8.04
C TYR A 61 -9.17 4.13 7.04
N PRO A 62 -8.60 5.34 6.82
CA PRO A 62 -9.18 6.30 5.89
C PRO A 62 -9.02 5.86 4.45
N VAL A 63 -10.05 6.09 3.62
CA VAL A 63 -9.99 5.91 2.17
C VAL A 63 -10.43 7.19 1.50
N THR A 64 -9.53 7.79 0.72
CA THR A 64 -9.77 9.02 -0.04
C THR A 64 -9.69 8.73 -1.53
N TRP A 65 -10.85 8.64 -2.19
CA TRP A 65 -10.95 8.44 -3.63
C TRP A 65 -10.47 9.67 -4.41
N GLY A 66 -9.76 9.44 -5.53
CA GLY A 66 -9.16 10.50 -6.36
C GLY A 66 -9.36 10.28 -7.86
N ASN A 67 -10.45 9.62 -8.24
CA ASN A 67 -10.73 9.13 -9.61
C ASN A 67 -10.81 10.24 -10.66
N ASP A 68 -11.15 11.47 -10.28
CA ASP A 68 -11.34 12.59 -11.22
C ASP A 68 -10.04 13.33 -11.56
N GLU A 69 -8.94 13.02 -10.88
CA GLU A 69 -7.66 13.74 -11.06
C GLU A 69 -6.78 13.11 -12.17
N VAL A 70 -6.98 11.83 -12.47
CA VAL A 70 -6.18 11.09 -13.45
C VAL A 70 -7.11 10.33 -14.38
N PRO A 71 -7.29 10.78 -15.63
CA PRO A 71 -8.13 10.10 -16.62
C PRO A 71 -7.71 8.63 -16.82
N ALA A 72 -8.70 7.76 -17.03
CA ALA A 72 -8.51 6.31 -17.22
C ALA A 72 -7.85 5.57 -16.03
N LEU A 73 -7.79 6.19 -14.85
CA LEU A 73 -7.25 5.57 -13.66
C LEU A 73 -8.23 5.70 -12.50
N ARG A 74 -8.67 4.55 -11.98
CA ARG A 74 -9.40 4.51 -10.73
C ARG A 74 -8.42 4.31 -9.59
N ARG A 75 -8.53 5.11 -8.52
CA ARG A 75 -7.55 5.11 -7.44
C ARG A 75 -8.10 5.69 -6.15
N PHE A 76 -7.50 5.26 -5.05
CA PHE A 76 -7.66 5.93 -3.76
C PHE A 76 -6.33 5.98 -3.01
N HIS A 77 -6.25 6.89 -2.06
CA HIS A 77 -5.18 6.91 -1.08
C HIS A 77 -5.68 6.47 0.30
N THR A 78 -4.78 5.87 1.06
CA THR A 78 -4.95 5.55 2.48
C THR A 78 -3.65 5.87 3.21
N GLU A 79 -3.66 5.67 4.53
CA GLU A 79 -2.47 5.68 5.37
C GLU A 79 -2.21 4.27 5.92
N ASP A 80 -0.95 3.90 6.08
CA ASP A 80 -0.56 2.71 6.84
C ASP A 80 -0.61 3.00 8.36
N PRO A 81 -0.40 2.00 9.24
CA PRO A 81 -0.40 2.21 10.69
C PRO A 81 0.68 3.17 11.21
N HIS A 82 1.67 3.53 10.38
CA HIS A 82 2.74 4.46 10.68
C HIS A 82 2.54 5.83 10.02
N ALA A 83 1.37 6.09 9.44
CA ALA A 83 0.98 7.30 8.73
C ALA A 83 1.73 7.57 7.42
N ASN A 84 2.35 6.55 6.81
CA ASN A 84 2.81 6.66 5.43
C ASN A 84 1.61 6.69 4.49
N ARG A 85 1.68 7.53 3.47
CA ARG A 85 0.70 7.53 2.39
C ARG A 85 0.93 6.30 1.51
N LEU A 86 -0.16 5.64 1.14
CA LEU A 86 -0.19 4.59 0.12
C LEU A 86 -1.24 4.95 -0.93
N GLU A 87 -1.00 4.58 -2.19
CA GLU A 87 -1.98 4.66 -3.26
C GLU A 87 -2.26 3.27 -3.84
N PHE A 88 -3.53 3.00 -4.11
CA PHE A 88 -3.96 1.81 -4.82
C PHE A 88 -4.66 2.21 -6.10
N VAL A 89 -4.30 1.56 -7.21
CA VAL A 89 -4.71 1.95 -8.55
C VAL A 89 -5.28 0.78 -9.35
N LEU A 90 -6.24 1.09 -10.21
CA LEU A 90 -6.82 0.20 -11.21
C LEU A 90 -6.95 0.97 -12.52
N PRO A 91 -6.14 0.65 -13.55
CA PRO A 91 -6.33 1.17 -14.90
C PRO A 91 -7.73 0.81 -15.40
N LEU A 92 -8.48 1.81 -15.84
CA LEU A 92 -9.71 1.61 -16.56
C LEU A 92 -9.33 1.33 -18.02
N ALA A 93 -9.89 0.29 -18.61
CA ALA A 93 -9.71 0.05 -20.03
C ALA A 93 -10.13 1.32 -20.82
N PRO A 94 -9.40 1.68 -21.89
CA PRO A 94 -9.76 2.82 -22.72
C PRO A 94 -11.15 2.67 -23.36
#